data_AF-A0A1H2Q4L7-F1
#
_entry.id   AF-A0A1H2Q4L7-F1
#
_cell.length_a   1.000
_cell.length_b   1.000
_cell.length_c   1.000
_cell.angle_alpha   90.00
_cell.angle_beta   90.00
_cell.angle_gamma   90.00
#
_symmetry.space_group_name_H-M   'P 1'
#
loop_
_entity.id
_entity.type
_entity.pdbx_description
1 polymer ?
#
loop_
_entity_poly.entity_id
_entity_poly.type
_entity_poly.pdbx_seq_one_letter_code
_entity_poly.pdbx_strand_id
1 'polypeptide(L)'
;MTADPRCPHCSEKVSATATWCMHCGRDFDSPVDAGTGTTVLDAGGSQTTSDLEAALNAGDLNGIRGALARSERGATLVGIGLAAIALFTLPYATPSGNTLWYLLAVAGAGAVAATQATADDAVRTGGKALAVAPFFVVFADVLQGYLVSGLVSASPTVLFGPAIYAGLVMFGVRRYRRR
;
A
#
# COMPACT_ATOMS: atom_id res chain seq x y z
N MET A 1 -30.52 -14.70 15.66
CA MET A 1 -31.35 -15.35 14.62
C MET A 1 -31.14 -14.53 13.35
N THR A 2 -30.38 -15.06 12.40
CA THR A 2 -30.08 -14.38 11.13
C THR A 2 -31.33 -14.41 10.25
N ALA A 3 -31.67 -13.29 9.61
CA ALA A 3 -32.83 -13.25 8.73
C ALA A 3 -32.58 -14.09 7.47
N ASP A 4 -33.60 -14.83 7.02
CA ASP A 4 -33.49 -15.62 5.79
C ASP A 4 -33.24 -14.71 4.57
N PRO A 5 -32.38 -15.11 3.63
CA PRO A 5 -32.14 -14.37 2.40
C PRO A 5 -33.42 -14.14 1.61
N ARG A 6 -33.47 -13.02 0.88
CA ARG A 6 -34.57 -12.68 -0.02
C ARG A 6 -34.07 -12.50 -1.44
N CYS A 7 -34.87 -12.94 -2.40
CA CYS A 7 -34.58 -12.75 -3.82
C CYS A 7 -34.55 -11.25 -4.16
N PRO A 8 -33.51 -10.73 -4.84
CA PRO A 8 -33.42 -9.31 -5.20
C PRO A 8 -34.48 -8.86 -6.23
N HIS A 9 -35.09 -9.80 -6.95
CA HIS A 9 -36.08 -9.48 -7.99
C HIS A 9 -37.53 -9.49 -7.49
N CYS A 10 -37.88 -10.41 -6.59
CA CYS A 10 -39.26 -10.55 -6.09
C CYS A 10 -39.40 -10.36 -4.58
N SER A 11 -38.31 -10.14 -3.85
CA SER A 11 -38.24 -9.99 -2.39
C SER A 11 -38.73 -11.19 -1.57
N GLU A 12 -39.05 -12.31 -2.22
CA GLU A 12 -39.51 -13.53 -1.56
C GLU A 12 -38.35 -14.28 -0.90
N LYS A 13 -38.64 -15.06 0.15
CA LYS A 13 -37.61 -15.82 0.88
C LYS A 13 -36.97 -16.88 0.00
N VAL A 14 -35.65 -17.02 0.09
CA VAL A 14 -34.87 -18.05 -0.61
C VAL A 14 -33.81 -18.64 0.31
N SER A 15 -33.32 -19.83 -0.01
CA SER A 15 -32.21 -20.47 0.71
C SER A 15 -30.91 -19.68 0.51
N ALA A 16 -30.04 -19.65 1.52
CA ALA A 16 -28.74 -18.95 1.47
C ALA A 16 -27.78 -19.53 0.42
N THR A 17 -28.01 -20.77 -0.01
CA THR A 17 -27.22 -21.45 -1.04
C THR A 17 -27.99 -21.64 -2.34
N ALA A 18 -29.14 -20.96 -2.50
CA ALA A 18 -29.91 -21.09 -3.73
C ALA A 18 -29.14 -20.45 -4.89
N THR A 19 -29.09 -21.14 -6.03
CA THR A 19 -28.60 -20.62 -7.32
C THR A 19 -29.74 -20.20 -8.25
N TRP A 20 -30.99 -20.37 -7.81
CA TRP A 20 -32.21 -20.04 -8.56
C TRP A 20 -33.39 -19.73 -7.62
N CYS A 21 -34.30 -18.84 -8.05
CA CYS A 21 -35.49 -18.46 -7.30
C CYS A 21 -36.74 -19.24 -7.73
N MET A 22 -37.27 -20.05 -6.81
CA MET A 22 -38.52 -20.82 -6.98
C MET A 22 -39.81 -19.99 -7.07
N HIS A 23 -39.74 -18.68 -6.79
CA HIS A 23 -40.91 -17.79 -6.84
C HIS A 23 -41.03 -17.01 -8.16
N CYS A 24 -39.91 -16.57 -8.74
CA CYS A 24 -39.91 -15.77 -9.97
C CYS A 24 -39.18 -16.43 -11.15
N GLY A 25 -38.62 -17.63 -10.96
CA GLY A 25 -38.03 -18.44 -12.03
C GLY A 25 -36.69 -17.95 -12.58
N ARG A 26 -36.03 -17.00 -11.90
CA ARG A 26 -34.73 -16.44 -12.35
C ARG A 26 -33.56 -17.12 -11.63
N ASP A 27 -32.51 -17.39 -12.39
CA ASP A 27 -31.21 -17.83 -11.87
C ASP A 27 -30.47 -16.67 -11.18
N PHE A 28 -29.59 -16.99 -10.23
CA PHE A 28 -28.69 -16.02 -9.60
C PHE A 28 -27.30 -16.14 -10.23
N ASP A 29 -26.73 -15.03 -10.71
CA ASP A 29 -25.39 -15.01 -11.31
C ASP A 29 -24.25 -15.28 -10.30
N SER A 30 -24.55 -15.24 -8.99
CA SER A 30 -23.63 -15.53 -7.89
C SER A 30 -24.41 -15.96 -6.64
N PRO A 31 -23.87 -16.84 -5.76
CA PRO A 31 -24.49 -17.11 -4.47
C PRO A 31 -24.68 -15.81 -3.69
N VAL A 32 -25.94 -15.51 -3.36
CA VAL A 32 -26.34 -14.26 -2.73
C VAL A 32 -26.09 -14.38 -1.22
N ASP A 33 -25.00 -13.79 -0.73
CA ASP A 33 -24.74 -13.73 0.71
C ASP A 33 -25.73 -12.80 1.42
N ALA A 34 -26.53 -13.40 2.30
CA ALA A 34 -27.70 -12.80 2.97
C ALA A 34 -27.36 -11.82 4.11
N GLY A 35 -26.20 -11.18 4.10
CA GLY A 35 -25.78 -10.24 5.15
C GLY A 35 -25.83 -8.78 4.73
N THR A 36 -25.69 -8.52 3.44
CA THR A 36 -25.51 -7.19 2.85
C THR A 36 -25.94 -7.35 1.41
N GLY A 37 -26.80 -6.48 0.87
CA GLY A 37 -27.21 -6.50 -0.55
C GLY A 37 -26.07 -6.16 -1.52
N THR A 38 -24.90 -6.75 -1.31
CA THR A 38 -23.66 -6.59 -2.04
C THR A 38 -23.13 -7.99 -2.31
N THR A 39 -22.95 -8.34 -3.57
CA THR A 39 -22.12 -9.48 -3.96
C THR A 39 -20.78 -9.33 -3.23
N VAL A 40 -20.34 -10.39 -2.54
CA VAL A 40 -19.08 -10.41 -1.77
C VAL A 40 -17.85 -10.18 -2.67
N LEU A 41 -18.05 -10.16 -4.00
CA LEU A 41 -17.06 -9.78 -4.99
C LEU A 41 -17.12 -8.31 -5.47
N ASP A 42 -18.20 -7.53 -5.25
CA ASP A 42 -18.32 -6.16 -5.80
C ASP A 42 -18.33 -5.01 -4.78
N ALA A 43 -18.23 -5.27 -3.47
CA ALA A 43 -18.07 -4.18 -2.50
C ALA A 43 -16.61 -3.67 -2.46
N GLY A 44 -16.20 -2.94 -3.50
CA GLY A 44 -15.07 -1.99 -3.46
C GLY A 44 -13.79 -2.39 -4.21
N GLY A 45 -13.76 -3.55 -4.87
CA GLY A 45 -12.53 -4.13 -5.45
C GLY A 45 -12.43 -4.18 -6.97
N SER A 46 -13.49 -3.87 -7.73
CA SER A 46 -13.57 -4.15 -9.18
C SER A 46 -13.39 -2.92 -10.08
N GLN A 47 -14.09 -1.81 -9.81
CA GLN A 47 -13.98 -0.60 -10.64
C GLN A 47 -12.75 0.25 -10.33
N THR A 48 -12.33 0.37 -9.06
CA THR A 48 -11.20 1.22 -8.66
C THR A 48 -9.85 0.61 -9.00
N THR A 49 -9.74 -0.72 -8.95
CA THR A 49 -8.54 -1.47 -9.34
C THR A 49 -8.39 -1.51 -10.86
N SER A 50 -9.48 -1.69 -11.60
CA SER A 50 -9.46 -1.64 -13.08
C SER A 50 -9.15 -0.23 -13.61
N ASP A 51 -9.71 0.83 -13.02
CA ASP A 51 -9.33 2.22 -13.32
C ASP A 51 -7.82 2.46 -13.06
N LEU A 52 -7.30 1.90 -11.96
CA LEU A 52 -5.90 2.01 -11.59
C LEU A 52 -5.01 1.25 -12.56
N GLU A 53 -5.32 0.00 -12.88
CA GLU A 53 -4.59 -0.83 -13.84
C GLU A 53 -4.59 -0.22 -15.24
N ALA A 54 -5.73 0.31 -15.69
CA ALA A 54 -5.84 1.02 -16.96
C ALA A 54 -4.92 2.26 -16.98
N ALA A 55 -4.91 3.04 -15.90
CA ALA A 55 -4.05 4.23 -15.79
C ALA A 55 -2.56 3.86 -15.68
N LEU A 56 -2.20 2.77 -14.99
CA LEU A 56 -0.83 2.24 -14.96
C LEU A 56 -0.38 1.78 -16.35
N ASN A 57 -1.21 1.01 -17.05
CA ASN A 57 -0.91 0.52 -18.40
C ASN A 57 -0.81 1.66 -19.42
N ALA A 58 -1.61 2.71 -19.26
CA ALA A 58 -1.53 3.92 -20.06
C ALA A 58 -0.36 4.85 -19.68
N GLY A 59 0.32 4.60 -18.55
CA GLY A 59 1.32 5.51 -18.00
C GLY A 59 0.76 6.87 -17.57
N ASP A 60 -0.56 6.97 -17.36
CA ASP A 60 -1.23 8.21 -17.01
C ASP A 60 -1.17 8.45 -15.49
N LEU A 61 -0.17 9.22 -15.07
CA LEU A 61 0.02 9.59 -13.67
C LEU A 61 -1.18 10.36 -13.07
N ASN A 62 -1.93 11.11 -13.87
CA ASN A 62 -3.10 11.84 -13.37
C ASN A 62 -4.28 10.89 -13.15
N GLY A 63 -4.48 9.94 -14.08
CA GLY A 63 -5.42 8.83 -13.93
C GLY A 63 -5.12 7.98 -12.70
N ILE A 64 -3.85 7.64 -12.45
CA ILE A 64 -3.42 6.88 -11.27
C ILE A 64 -3.78 7.63 -9.98
N ARG A 65 -3.46 8.93 -9.91
CA ARG A 65 -3.81 9.78 -8.76
C ARG A 65 -5.32 9.85 -8.55
N GLY A 66 -6.08 10.07 -9.61
CA GLY A 66 -7.53 10.13 -9.57
C GLY A 66 -8.17 8.82 -9.13
N ALA A 67 -7.59 7.68 -9.52
CA ALA A 67 -8.02 6.35 -9.07
C ALA A 67 -7.67 6.12 -7.59
N LEU A 68 -6.46 6.49 -7.15
CA LEU A 68 -6.04 6.39 -5.74
C LEU A 68 -6.85 7.28 -4.81
N ALA A 69 -7.16 8.51 -5.22
CA ALA A 69 -7.92 9.45 -4.41
C ALA A 69 -9.39 9.03 -4.24
N ARG A 70 -9.96 8.31 -5.22
CA ARG A 70 -11.30 7.73 -5.15
C ARG A 70 -11.35 6.39 -4.41
N SER A 71 -10.19 5.74 -4.20
CA SER A 71 -10.12 4.45 -3.52
C SER A 71 -10.16 4.62 -2.01
N GLU A 72 -11.05 3.88 -1.35
CA GLU A 72 -11.10 3.79 0.12
C GLU A 72 -9.78 3.25 0.72
N ARG A 73 -8.98 2.53 -0.07
CA ARG A 73 -7.67 1.98 0.32
C ARG A 73 -6.49 2.74 -0.30
N GLY A 74 -6.71 3.97 -0.77
CA GLY A 74 -5.70 4.77 -1.47
C GLY A 74 -4.38 4.90 -0.70
N ALA A 75 -4.42 5.20 0.59
CA ALA A 75 -3.22 5.31 1.44
C ALA A 75 -2.47 3.98 1.57
N THR A 76 -3.20 2.87 1.74
CA THR A 76 -2.61 1.53 1.82
C THR A 76 -1.92 1.15 0.51
N LEU A 77 -2.55 1.42 -0.63
CA LEU A 77 -1.96 1.16 -1.95
C LEU A 77 -0.69 1.99 -2.17
N VAL A 78 -0.68 3.26 -1.75
CA VAL A 78 0.52 4.10 -1.76
C VAL A 78 1.61 3.50 -0.87
N GLY A 79 1.26 3.04 0.34
CA GLY A 79 2.22 2.41 1.24
C GLY A 79 2.86 1.16 0.67
N ILE A 80 2.08 0.30 0.01
CA ILE A 80 2.59 -0.87 -0.71
C ILE A 80 3.53 -0.44 -1.85
N GLY A 81 3.12 0.53 -2.66
CA GLY A 81 3.94 1.06 -3.75
C GLY A 81 5.26 1.65 -3.26
N LEU A 82 5.24 2.42 -2.18
CA LEU A 82 6.43 2.97 -1.54
C LEU A 82 7.33 1.87 -0.97
N ALA A 83 6.77 0.86 -0.32
CA ALA A 83 7.53 -0.28 0.18
C ALA A 83 8.20 -1.06 -0.96
N ALA A 84 7.51 -1.25 -2.09
CA ALA A 84 8.10 -1.88 -3.26
C ALA A 84 9.27 -1.05 -3.82
N ILE A 85 9.09 0.27 -3.99
CA ILE A 85 10.17 1.16 -4.43
C ILE A 85 11.35 1.13 -3.43
N ALA A 86 11.06 1.17 -2.14
CA ALA A 86 12.05 1.05 -1.08
C ALA A 86 12.85 -0.25 -1.22
N LEU A 87 12.16 -1.36 -1.49
CA LEU A 87 12.74 -2.70 -1.63
C LEU A 87 13.72 -2.81 -2.81
N PHE A 88 13.58 -1.97 -3.84
CA PHE A 88 14.52 -1.94 -4.96
C PHE A 88 15.61 -0.89 -4.80
N THR A 89 15.34 0.20 -4.08
CA THR A 89 16.20 1.38 -4.11
C THR A 89 17.07 1.55 -2.86
N LEU A 90 16.61 1.13 -1.66
CA LEU A 90 17.43 1.20 -0.44
C LEU A 90 18.75 0.42 -0.51
N PRO A 91 18.87 -0.77 -1.16
CA PRO A 91 20.12 -1.54 -1.14
C PRO A 91 21.32 -0.77 -1.71
N TYR A 92 21.05 0.20 -2.60
CA TYR A 92 22.08 1.05 -3.19
C TYR A 92 22.50 2.21 -2.28
N ALA A 93 21.71 2.54 -1.26
CA ALA A 93 21.93 3.67 -0.36
C ALA A 93 22.35 3.25 1.06
N THR A 94 22.31 1.94 1.38
CA THR A 94 22.62 1.41 2.72
C THR A 94 23.82 0.46 2.70
N PRO A 95 24.58 0.35 3.81
CA PRO A 95 25.63 -0.65 3.95
C PRO A 95 25.11 -2.08 3.74
N SER A 96 25.93 -2.93 3.11
CA SER A 96 25.63 -4.36 2.94
C SER A 96 25.85 -5.12 4.25
N GLY A 97 24.93 -6.02 4.62
CA GLY A 97 25.19 -6.98 5.70
C GLY A 97 24.06 -7.17 6.71
N ASN A 98 23.01 -6.34 6.69
CA ASN A 98 21.97 -6.38 7.72
C ASN A 98 20.55 -6.36 7.12
N THR A 99 20.17 -7.48 6.49
CA THR A 99 18.87 -7.68 5.82
C THR A 99 17.67 -7.41 6.74
N LEU A 100 17.81 -7.70 8.04
CA LEU A 100 16.72 -7.47 9.00
C LEU A 100 16.39 -5.98 9.16
N TRP A 101 17.39 -5.13 9.40
CA TRP A 101 17.19 -3.68 9.54
C TRP A 101 16.69 -3.03 8.25
N TYR A 102 17.18 -3.53 7.12
CA TYR A 102 16.69 -3.15 5.81
C TYR A 102 15.19 -3.42 5.64
N LEU A 103 14.75 -4.66 5.90
CA LEU A 103 13.34 -5.05 5.78
C LEU A 103 12.47 -4.26 6.77
N LEU A 104 12.98 -4.01 7.96
CA LEU A 104 12.29 -3.22 8.99
C LEU A 104 12.13 -1.76 8.55
N ALA A 105 13.14 -1.17 7.92
CA ALA A 105 13.08 0.18 7.37
C ALA A 105 12.08 0.28 6.20
N VAL A 106 12.08 -0.72 5.30
CA VAL A 106 11.12 -0.82 4.18
C VAL A 106 9.69 -0.97 4.69
N ALA A 107 9.46 -1.95 5.57
CA ALA A 107 8.15 -2.21 6.16
C ALA A 107 7.66 -1.01 6.98
N GLY A 108 8.54 -0.38 7.76
CA GLY A 108 8.24 0.81 8.55
C GLY A 108 7.83 2.00 7.68
N ALA A 109 8.57 2.28 6.61
CA ALA A 109 8.22 3.36 5.68
C ALA A 109 6.87 3.10 4.98
N GLY A 110 6.61 1.86 4.54
CA GLY A 110 5.34 1.45 3.96
C GLY A 110 4.17 1.54 4.94
N ALA A 111 4.36 1.08 6.18
CA ALA A 111 3.34 1.13 7.23
C ALA A 111 3.00 2.58 7.63
N VAL A 112 4.01 3.45 7.75
CA VAL A 112 3.80 4.88 8.05
C VAL A 112 2.99 5.59 6.97
N ALA A 113 3.15 5.18 5.71
CA ALA A 113 2.34 5.68 4.61
C ALA A 113 0.91 5.12 4.65
N ALA A 114 0.77 3.82 4.93
CA ALA A 114 -0.52 3.13 4.94
C ALA A 114 -1.46 3.57 6.08
N THR A 115 -0.93 4.13 7.17
CA THR A 115 -1.73 4.64 8.29
C THR A 115 -2.32 6.03 8.05
N GLN A 116 -2.01 6.67 6.92
CA GLN A 116 -2.53 8.00 6.61
C GLN A 116 -3.99 7.94 6.14
N ALA A 117 -4.73 9.02 6.40
CA ALA A 117 -6.14 9.12 6.02
C ALA A 117 -6.36 9.34 4.51
N THR A 118 -5.35 9.85 3.80
CA THR A 118 -5.44 10.19 2.37
C THR A 118 -4.22 9.69 1.60
N ALA A 119 -4.40 9.42 0.30
CA ALA A 119 -3.30 9.01 -0.57
C ALA A 119 -2.21 10.08 -0.68
N ASP A 120 -2.58 11.37 -0.71
CA ASP A 120 -1.61 12.47 -0.79
C ASP A 120 -0.79 12.63 0.49
N ASP A 121 -1.43 12.48 1.67
CA ASP A 121 -0.70 12.44 2.94
C ASP A 121 0.17 11.19 3.06
N ALA A 122 -0.27 10.05 2.52
CA ALA A 122 0.53 8.83 2.44
C ALA A 122 1.81 9.05 1.62
N VAL A 123 1.71 9.68 0.44
CA VAL A 123 2.90 10.01 -0.38
C VAL A 123 3.82 10.97 0.36
N ARG A 124 3.26 12.00 1.01
CA ARG A 124 4.04 13.01 1.71
C ARG A 124 4.76 12.45 2.94
N THR A 125 4.04 11.77 3.81
CA THR A 125 4.56 11.26 5.08
C THR A 125 5.40 10.00 4.84
N GLY A 126 4.93 9.10 3.97
CA GLY A 126 5.68 7.94 3.52
C GLY A 126 6.96 8.29 2.79
N GLY A 127 6.93 9.28 1.88
CA GLY A 127 8.13 9.75 1.19
C GLY A 127 9.17 10.36 2.14
N LYS A 128 8.74 11.06 3.19
CA LYS A 128 9.65 11.53 4.25
C LYS A 128 10.24 10.37 5.06
N ALA A 129 9.42 9.40 5.43
CA ALA A 129 9.89 8.20 6.15
C ALA A 129 10.93 7.44 5.30
N LEU A 130 10.67 7.29 4.01
CA LEU A 130 11.58 6.70 3.04
C LEU A 130 12.91 7.47 2.94
N ALA A 131 12.87 8.81 2.96
CA ALA A 131 14.08 9.63 2.93
C ALA A 131 14.97 9.43 4.17
N VAL A 132 14.39 9.11 5.32
CA VAL A 132 15.12 8.86 6.58
C VAL A 132 15.55 7.39 6.71
N ALA A 133 14.87 6.47 6.02
CA ALA A 133 15.13 5.03 6.08
C ALA A 133 16.61 4.62 5.92
N PRO A 134 17.40 5.13 4.95
CA PRO A 134 18.81 4.73 4.85
C PRO A 134 19.67 5.20 6.02
N PHE A 135 19.35 6.35 6.62
CA PHE A 135 20.03 6.82 7.83
C PHE A 135 19.73 5.91 9.03
N PHE A 136 18.49 5.44 9.13
CA PHE A 136 18.11 4.48 10.17
C PHE A 136 18.91 3.18 10.05
N VAL A 137 19.07 2.65 8.83
CA VAL A 137 19.85 1.42 8.60
C VAL A 137 21.33 1.61 8.98
N VAL A 138 21.94 2.74 8.56
CA VAL A 138 23.33 3.07 8.96
C VAL A 138 23.44 3.18 10.47
N PHE A 139 22.50 3.87 11.12
CA PHE A 139 22.51 4.03 12.57
C PHE A 139 22.38 2.67 13.29
N ALA A 140 21.46 1.83 12.85
CA ALA A 140 21.24 0.50 13.42
C ALA A 140 22.48 -0.39 13.26
N ASP A 141 23.17 -0.30 12.12
CA ASP A 141 24.40 -1.04 11.84
C ASP A 141 25.54 -0.62 12.78
N VAL A 142 25.76 0.70 12.94
CA VAL A 142 26.77 1.24 13.86
C VAL A 142 26.44 0.89 15.31
N LEU A 143 25.18 1.00 15.71
CA LEU A 143 24.74 0.65 17.06
C LEU A 143 24.93 -0.84 17.35
N GLN A 144 24.59 -1.71 16.40
CA GLN A 144 24.81 -3.15 16.53
C GLN A 144 26.30 -3.48 16.59
N GLY A 145 27.12 -2.86 15.75
CA GLY A 145 28.58 -2.98 15.81
C GLY A 145 29.12 -2.61 17.18
N TYR A 146 28.68 -1.48 17.75
CA TYR A 146 29.04 -1.05 19.09
C TYR A 146 28.58 -2.05 20.17
N LEU A 147 27.35 -2.54 20.09
CA LEU A 147 26.82 -3.49 21.08
C LEU A 147 27.54 -4.84 21.07
N VAL A 148 27.97 -5.33 19.90
CA VAL A 148 28.61 -6.64 19.75
C VAL A 148 30.12 -6.57 19.99
N SER A 149 30.78 -5.53 19.48
CA SER A 149 32.25 -5.43 19.46
C SER A 149 32.81 -4.36 20.40
N GLY A 150 31.97 -3.50 20.99
CA GLY A 150 32.39 -2.38 21.85
C GLY A 150 33.05 -1.23 21.08
N LEU A 151 33.18 -1.33 19.75
CA LEU A 151 33.91 -0.37 18.92
C LEU A 151 32.98 0.32 17.93
N VAL A 152 33.15 1.63 17.79
CA VAL A 152 32.50 2.43 16.74
C VAL A 152 33.47 2.55 15.58
N SER A 153 33.19 1.85 14.49
CA SER A 153 33.96 1.94 13.24
C SER A 153 33.08 2.52 12.13
N ALA A 154 32.74 3.81 12.26
CA ALA A 154 31.96 4.52 11.25
C ALA A 154 32.79 5.66 10.65
N SER A 155 32.98 5.64 9.32
CA SER A 155 33.53 6.80 8.62
C SER A 155 32.40 7.76 8.23
N PRO A 156 32.62 9.09 8.21
CA PRO A 156 31.61 10.05 7.75
C PRO A 156 31.17 9.80 6.30
N THR A 157 32.00 9.14 5.50
CA THR A 157 31.73 8.86 4.08
C THR A 157 30.55 7.90 3.88
N VAL A 158 30.19 7.08 4.87
CA VAL A 158 29.02 6.19 4.80
C VAL A 158 27.69 6.95 4.73
N LEU A 159 27.68 8.25 5.06
CA LEU A 159 26.49 9.10 5.02
C LEU A 159 26.20 9.71 3.64
N PHE A 160 27.15 9.67 2.69
CA PHE A 160 26.93 10.24 1.36
C PHE A 160 25.82 9.53 0.59
N GLY A 161 25.79 8.19 0.61
CA GLY A 161 24.72 7.40 -0.02
C GLY A 161 23.33 7.76 0.51
N PRO A 162 23.10 7.68 1.84
CA PRO A 162 21.85 8.09 2.48
C PRO A 162 21.46 9.55 2.16
N ALA A 163 22.41 10.48 2.16
CA ALA A 163 22.14 11.89 1.88
C ALA A 163 21.70 12.14 0.44
N ILE A 164 22.38 11.52 -0.54
CA ILE A 164 21.99 11.61 -1.97
C ILE A 164 20.60 10.99 -2.17
N TYR A 165 20.36 9.82 -1.57
CA TYR A 165 19.07 9.14 -1.63
C TYR A 165 17.94 10.00 -1.08
N ALA A 166 18.12 10.57 0.12
CA ALA A 166 17.14 11.45 0.74
C ALA A 166 16.86 12.69 -0.12
N GLY A 167 17.90 13.26 -0.73
CA GLY A 167 17.77 14.37 -1.69
C GLY A 167 16.89 14.01 -2.89
N LEU A 168 17.11 12.84 -3.49
CA LEU A 168 16.33 12.35 -4.64
C LEU A 168 14.87 12.06 -4.27
N VAL A 169 14.64 11.37 -3.14
CA VAL A 169 13.29 11.07 -2.67
C VAL A 169 12.53 12.36 -2.38
N MET A 170 13.14 13.29 -1.64
CA MET A 170 12.52 14.58 -1.32
C MET A 170 12.28 15.45 -2.56
N PHE A 171 13.17 15.39 -3.56
CA PHE A 171 12.95 16.02 -4.86
C PHE A 171 11.74 15.41 -5.57
N GLY A 172 11.61 14.08 -5.57
CA GLY A 172 10.46 13.35 -6.12
C GLY A 172 9.14 13.75 -5.45
N VAL A 173 9.09 13.74 -4.11
CA VAL A 173 7.92 14.18 -3.32
C VAL A 173 7.56 15.64 -3.62
N ARG A 174 8.57 16.53 -3.71
CA ARG A 174 8.35 17.95 -4.02
C ARG A 174 7.85 18.15 -5.46
N ARG A 175 8.32 17.35 -6.41
CA ARG A 175 7.87 17.37 -7.80
C ARG A 175 6.46 16.83 -7.95
N TYR A 176 6.13 15.76 -7.23
CA TYR A 176 4.77 15.22 -7.14
C TYR A 176 3.79 16.31 -6.70
N ARG A 177 4.12 17.09 -5.67
CA ARG A 177 3.27 18.19 -5.17
C ARG A 177 3.06 19.34 -6.16
N ARG A 178 3.97 19.55 -7.12
CA ARG A 178 3.88 20.68 -8.07
C ARG A 178 3.03 20.38 -9.31
N ARG A 179 2.63 19.12 -9.49
CA ARG A 179 1.80 18.67 -10.61
C ARG A 179 0.44 18.30 -10.06
#